data_AF-A0A8T4NST5-F1
#
_entry.id   AF-A0A8T4NST5-F1
#
_cell.length_a   1.000
_cell.length_b   1.000
_cell.length_c   1.000
_cell.angle_alpha   90.00
_cell.angle_beta   90.00
_cell.angle_gamma   90.00
#
_symmetry.space_group_name_H-M   'P 1'
#
loop_
_entity.id
_entity.type
_entity.pdbx_description
1 polymer ?
#
loop_
_entity_poly.entity_id
_entity_poly.type
_entity_poly.pdbx_seq_one_letter_code
_entity_poly.pdbx_strand_id
1 'polypeptide(L)'
;MDIKYNSHDDQITYEKYLEFSHKWLSKCFEWLKDDGRFCLNIPLDKNKGGQQSIGADFTTLAKKIGYKYHSTIIWNEGNISRRTAWGSWLSASAPYVIAPVELIIVLYKKNWRKNGKKISDITKSEFIAWTNGVWTFNGQSKKGAGGHPAPFPVELPKRCKIVRSEIN
;
A
#
# COMPACT_ATOMS: atom_id res chain seq x y z
N MET A 1 0.56 -26.32 12.22
CA MET A 1 1.53 -26.30 11.11
C MET A 1 2.42 -25.08 11.31
N ASP A 2 3.59 -25.28 11.90
CA ASP A 2 4.58 -24.24 12.18
C ASP A 2 5.40 -23.92 10.92
N ILE A 3 5.18 -22.75 10.34
CA ILE A 3 6.08 -22.23 9.29
C ILE A 3 7.26 -21.57 10.00
N LYS A 4 8.39 -22.28 10.08
CA LYS A 4 9.68 -21.75 10.53
C LYS A 4 10.13 -20.61 9.61
N TYR A 5 9.99 -19.37 10.08
CA TYR A 5 10.39 -18.13 9.42
C TYR A 5 11.91 -17.86 9.50
N ASN A 6 12.78 -18.83 9.19
CA ASN A 6 14.23 -18.60 9.32
C ASN A 6 15.14 -19.27 8.28
N SER A 7 14.65 -19.50 7.06
CA SER A 7 15.51 -19.82 5.91
C SER A 7 14.84 -19.35 4.62
N HIS A 8 14.71 -18.03 4.44
CA HIS A 8 14.42 -17.50 3.11
C HIS A 8 15.76 -17.22 2.45
N ASP A 9 16.03 -17.93 1.36
CA ASP A 9 17.17 -17.72 0.49
C ASP A 9 17.19 -16.24 0.05
N ASP A 10 18.17 -15.49 0.55
CA ASP A 10 18.33 -14.03 0.38
C ASP A 10 18.67 -13.62 -1.08
N GLN A 11 18.43 -14.51 -2.07
CA GLN A 11 18.74 -14.33 -3.48
C GLN A 11 17.52 -14.18 -4.41
N ILE A 12 16.34 -13.82 -3.88
CA ILE A 12 15.23 -13.46 -4.76
C ILE A 12 15.54 -12.10 -5.39
N THR A 13 15.91 -12.12 -6.66
CA THR A 13 16.14 -10.91 -7.47
C THR A 13 14.86 -10.07 -7.56
N TYR A 14 15.02 -8.77 -7.80
CA TYR A 14 13.89 -7.86 -7.89
C TYR A 14 12.92 -8.25 -9.03
N GLU A 15 13.46 -8.77 -10.12
CA GLU A 15 12.71 -9.27 -11.26
C GLU A 15 11.83 -10.46 -10.86
N LYS A 16 12.35 -11.42 -10.08
CA LYS A 16 11.57 -12.55 -9.58
C LYS A 16 10.46 -12.09 -8.63
N TYR A 17 10.72 -11.06 -7.83
CA TYR A 17 9.72 -10.45 -6.97
C TYR A 17 8.60 -9.78 -7.77
N LEU A 18 8.92 -9.08 -8.87
CA LEU A 18 7.91 -8.53 -9.77
C LEU A 18 7.14 -9.61 -10.52
N GLU A 19 7.79 -10.70 -10.94
CA GLU A 19 7.12 -11.83 -11.58
C GLU A 19 6.14 -12.53 -10.62
N PHE A 20 6.58 -12.79 -9.39
CA PHE A 20 5.70 -13.30 -8.33
C PHE A 20 4.53 -12.33 -8.09
N SER A 21 4.83 -11.04 -8.10
CA SER A 21 3.82 -9.99 -7.91
C SER A 21 2.78 -9.94 -9.02
N HIS A 22 3.22 -10.12 -10.26
CA HIS A 22 2.34 -10.23 -11.41
C HIS A 22 1.36 -11.39 -11.25
N LYS A 23 1.83 -12.56 -10.79
CA LYS A 23 1.01 -13.77 -10.64
C LYS A 23 -0.13 -13.58 -9.64
N TRP A 24 0.16 -13.09 -8.43
CA TRP A 24 -0.91 -12.90 -7.44
C TRP A 24 -1.82 -11.73 -7.79
N LEU A 25 -1.28 -10.64 -8.35
CA LEU A 25 -2.07 -9.47 -8.73
C LEU A 25 -3.02 -9.79 -9.90
N SER A 26 -2.61 -10.66 -10.83
CA SER A 26 -3.47 -11.15 -11.91
C SER A 26 -4.65 -11.97 -11.38
N LYS A 27 -4.40 -12.87 -10.42
CA LYS A 27 -5.48 -13.64 -9.77
C LYS A 27 -6.46 -12.73 -9.02
N CYS A 28 -5.96 -11.72 -8.32
CA CYS A 28 -6.81 -10.71 -7.69
C CYS A 28 -7.68 -9.98 -8.71
N PHE A 29 -7.15 -9.67 -9.89
CA PHE A 29 -7.89 -9.01 -10.96
C PHE A 29 -9.02 -9.90 -11.51
N GLU A 30 -8.74 -11.18 -11.72
CA GLU A 30 -9.72 -12.17 -12.20
C GLU A 30 -10.91 -12.26 -11.25
N TRP A 31 -10.66 -12.39 -9.94
CA TRP A 31 -11.72 -12.49 -8.91
C TRP A 31 -12.46 -11.19 -8.63
N LEU A 32 -11.87 -10.05 -8.99
CA LEU A 32 -12.51 -8.75 -8.77
C LEU A 32 -13.78 -8.64 -9.64
N LYS A 33 -14.88 -8.18 -9.05
CA LYS A 33 -16.11 -7.84 -9.79
C LYS A 33 -15.82 -6.74 -10.82
N ASP A 34 -16.67 -6.61 -11.84
CA ASP A 34 -16.51 -5.57 -12.88
C ASP A 34 -16.55 -4.14 -12.30
N ASP A 35 -17.32 -3.93 -11.24
CA ASP A 35 -17.35 -2.68 -10.47
C ASP A 35 -16.43 -2.70 -9.23
N GLY A 36 -15.60 -3.74 -9.12
CA GLY A 36 -14.70 -3.95 -8.01
C GLY A 36 -13.54 -2.96 -8.02
N ARG A 37 -13.14 -2.57 -6.82
CA ARG A 37 -12.01 -1.68 -6.56
C ARG A 37 -11.02 -2.39 -5.65
N PHE A 38 -9.76 -2.03 -5.74
CA PHE A 38 -8.65 -2.70 -5.08
C PHE A 38 -7.70 -1.64 -4.49
N CYS A 39 -7.46 -1.72 -3.18
CA CYS A 39 -6.47 -0.90 -2.50
C CYS A 39 -5.20 -1.74 -2.32
N LEU A 40 -4.10 -1.25 -2.90
CA LEU A 40 -2.79 -1.89 -2.76
C LEU A 40 -1.88 -1.02 -1.91
N ASN A 41 -1.64 -1.47 -0.68
CA ASN A 41 -0.69 -0.83 0.23
C ASN A 41 0.72 -1.40 0.01
N ILE A 42 1.64 -0.53 -0.38
CA ILE A 42 3.03 -0.86 -0.71
C ILE A 42 3.96 0.28 -0.27
N PRO A 43 5.25 0.01 0.00
CA PRO A 43 6.20 1.08 0.24
C PRO A 43 6.36 1.96 -1.00
N LEU A 44 6.67 3.25 -0.79
CA LEU A 44 7.03 4.16 -1.89
C LEU A 44 8.27 3.64 -2.63
N ASP A 45 9.37 3.50 -1.89
CA ASP A 45 10.67 3.05 -2.39
C ASP A 45 11.27 2.00 -1.45
N LYS A 46 12.13 1.14 -2.00
CA LYS A 46 12.95 0.20 -1.22
C LYS A 46 14.42 0.47 -1.48
N ASN A 47 15.21 0.48 -0.40
CA ASN A 47 16.66 0.75 -0.46
C ASN A 47 17.53 -0.50 -0.19
N LYS A 48 16.95 -1.59 0.35
CA LYS A 48 17.70 -2.82 0.66
C LYS A 48 18.01 -3.57 -0.64
N GLY A 49 19.29 -3.59 -1.03
CA GLY A 49 19.76 -4.23 -2.28
C GLY A 49 19.81 -3.30 -3.49
N GLY A 50 19.76 -1.98 -3.28
CA GLY A 50 19.66 -0.95 -4.32
C GLY A 50 18.39 -0.12 -4.17
N GLN A 51 18.36 1.08 -4.76
CA GLN A 51 17.15 1.90 -4.83
C GLN A 51 16.20 1.31 -5.88
N GLN A 52 14.98 0.97 -5.47
CA GLN A 52 13.94 0.41 -6.33
C GLN A 52 12.64 1.17 -6.13
N SER A 53 12.04 1.62 -7.23
CA SER A 53 10.79 2.39 -7.26
C SER A 53 9.57 1.48 -7.18
N ILE A 54 9.40 0.80 -6.05
CA ILE A 54 8.32 -0.18 -5.81
C ILE A 54 6.95 0.40 -6.20
N GLY A 55 6.65 1.62 -5.75
CA GLY A 55 5.39 2.30 -6.04
C GLY A 55 5.10 2.43 -7.54
N ALA A 56 6.10 2.85 -8.31
CA ALA A 56 5.98 3.05 -9.74
C ALA A 56 5.84 1.72 -10.49
N ASP A 57 6.63 0.71 -10.08
CA ASP A 57 6.65 -0.59 -10.73
C ASP A 57 5.33 -1.33 -10.53
N PHE A 58 4.78 -1.33 -9.31
CA PHE A 58 3.47 -1.93 -9.03
C PHE A 58 2.33 -1.21 -9.73
N THR A 59 2.38 0.13 -9.81
CA THR A 59 1.38 0.90 -10.57
C THR A 59 1.41 0.49 -12.04
N THR A 60 2.59 0.39 -12.62
CA THR A 60 2.78 -0.02 -14.02
C THR A 60 2.35 -1.47 -14.24
N LEU A 61 2.71 -2.37 -13.31
CA LEU A 61 2.35 -3.78 -13.35
C LEU A 61 0.84 -3.99 -13.30
N ALA A 62 0.16 -3.29 -12.38
CA ALA A 62 -1.30 -3.33 -12.27
C ALA A 62 -1.98 -2.88 -13.58
N LYS A 63 -1.51 -1.77 -14.16
CA LYS A 63 -2.04 -1.27 -15.44
C LYS A 63 -1.82 -2.26 -16.58
N LYS A 64 -0.67 -2.94 -16.63
CA LYS A 64 -0.39 -4.00 -17.62
C LYS A 64 -1.34 -5.19 -17.50
N ILE A 65 -1.71 -5.58 -16.27
CA ILE A 65 -2.67 -6.65 -16.00
C ILE A 65 -4.09 -6.28 -16.46
N GLY A 66 -4.41 -4.98 -16.51
CA GLY A 66 -5.71 -4.48 -16.94
C GLY A 66 -6.47 -3.70 -15.87
N TYR A 67 -5.87 -3.49 -14.68
CA TYR A 67 -6.43 -2.57 -13.70
C TYR A 67 -6.46 -1.14 -14.27
N LYS A 68 -7.54 -0.43 -14.00
CA LYS A 68 -7.62 1.01 -14.20
C LYS A 68 -7.19 1.73 -12.92
N TYR A 69 -6.38 2.77 -13.07
CA TYR A 69 -5.91 3.59 -11.97
C TYR A 69 -6.96 4.66 -11.61
N HIS A 70 -7.19 4.85 -10.31
CA HIS A 70 -8.04 5.94 -9.81
C HIS A 70 -7.22 7.03 -9.13
N SER A 71 -6.47 6.68 -8.09
CA SER A 71 -5.65 7.62 -7.32
C SER A 71 -4.58 6.89 -6.51
N THR A 72 -3.65 7.65 -5.96
CA THR A 72 -2.66 7.18 -4.99
C THR A 72 -2.84 7.98 -3.72
N ILE A 73 -3.02 7.30 -2.61
CA ILE A 73 -3.05 7.91 -1.28
C ILE A 73 -1.68 7.73 -0.65
N ILE A 74 -1.14 8.80 -0.08
CA ILE A 74 0.11 8.81 0.68
C ILE A 74 -0.26 8.59 2.14
N TRP A 75 0.17 7.46 2.70
CA TRP A 75 0.03 7.21 4.12
C TRP A 75 1.31 7.61 4.85
N ASN A 76 1.20 8.66 5.66
CA ASN A 76 2.23 9.10 6.58
C ASN A 76 1.94 8.51 7.96
N GLU A 77 2.77 7.58 8.40
CA GLU A 77 2.63 6.93 9.71
C GLU A 77 2.88 7.88 10.89
N GLY A 78 3.32 9.12 10.67
CA GLY A 78 3.61 10.09 11.73
C GLY A 78 4.82 9.72 12.60
N ASN A 79 5.37 8.51 12.43
CA ASN A 79 6.59 8.03 13.04
C ASN A 79 7.81 8.67 12.36
N ILE A 80 7.97 9.98 12.51
CA ILE A 80 9.25 10.68 12.36
C ILE A 80 10.13 10.26 13.55
N SER A 81 10.45 8.98 13.65
CA SER A 81 11.39 8.47 14.66
C SER A 81 12.75 8.25 13.99
N ARG A 82 13.68 9.14 14.31
CA ARG A 82 15.14 8.91 14.41
C ARG A 82 15.91 8.43 13.19
N ARG A 83 15.34 8.39 11.98
CA ARG A 83 16.13 8.30 10.74
C ARG A 83 16.41 9.69 10.20
N THR A 84 17.00 10.54 11.04
CA THR A 84 17.87 11.58 10.50
C THR A 84 18.85 10.89 9.55
N ALA A 85 19.00 11.44 8.35
CA ALA A 85 20.05 11.05 7.44
C ALA A 85 21.39 11.22 8.17
N TRP A 86 21.88 10.16 8.81
CA TRP A 86 23.23 10.08 9.39
C TRP A 86 24.28 9.88 8.28
N GLY A 87 23.86 9.85 7.01
CA GLY A 87 24.70 10.07 5.83
C GLY A 87 24.49 11.49 5.28
N SER A 88 25.61 12.15 4.96
CA SER A 88 25.74 13.56 4.55
C SER A 88 25.00 14.56 5.47
N TRP A 89 25.23 14.48 6.78
CA TRP A 89 24.89 15.59 7.66
C TRP A 89 25.53 16.88 7.12
N LEU A 90 24.71 17.83 6.65
CA LEU A 90 25.12 19.14 6.12
C LEU A 90 25.98 19.16 4.83
N SER A 91 25.92 18.14 3.96
CA SER A 91 26.52 18.26 2.61
C SER A 91 25.46 18.22 1.51
N ALA A 92 25.36 19.31 0.75
CA ALA A 92 24.49 19.44 -0.41
C ALA A 92 24.95 18.62 -1.64
N SER A 93 26.08 17.90 -1.53
CA SER A 93 26.65 17.14 -2.64
C SER A 93 25.87 15.86 -2.97
N ALA A 94 25.21 15.22 -1.98
CA ALA A 94 24.40 14.03 -2.16
C ALA A 94 23.41 13.81 -1.00
N PRO A 95 22.39 14.68 -0.83
CA PRO A 95 21.43 14.53 0.26
C PRO A 95 20.61 13.25 0.10
N TYR A 96 20.55 12.44 1.16
CA TYR A 96 19.73 11.23 1.16
C TYR A 96 18.30 11.56 1.60
N VAL A 97 17.36 11.60 0.63
CA VAL A 97 15.94 11.85 0.90
C VAL A 97 15.28 10.56 1.35
N ILE A 98 14.78 10.53 2.59
CA ILE A 98 13.98 9.42 3.12
C ILE A 98 12.55 9.90 3.19
N ALA A 99 11.65 9.24 2.47
CA ALA A 99 10.21 9.42 2.60
C ALA A 99 9.66 8.27 3.46
N PRO A 100 9.41 8.47 4.77
CA PRO A 100 8.85 7.45 5.66
C PRO A 100 7.34 7.34 5.46
N VAL A 101 6.93 7.12 4.20
CA VAL A 101 5.53 7.03 3.79
C VAL A 101 5.31 5.76 2.99
N GLU A 102 4.09 5.25 3.07
CA GLU A 102 3.62 4.17 2.22
C GLU A 102 2.64 4.72 1.18
N LEU A 103 2.53 4.01 0.07
CA LEU A 103 1.53 4.27 -0.94
C LEU A 103 0.36 3.31 -0.79
N ILE A 104 -0.84 3.84 -0.98
CA ILE A 104 -2.04 3.05 -1.18
C ILE A 104 -2.55 3.37 -2.58
N ILE A 105 -2.26 2.50 -3.54
CA ILE A 105 -2.72 2.63 -4.91
C ILE A 105 -4.17 2.17 -4.97
N VAL A 106 -5.06 3.05 -5.42
CA VAL A 106 -6.48 2.76 -5.63
C VAL A 106 -6.71 2.40 -7.10
N LEU A 107 -7.11 1.15 -7.31
CA LEU A 107 -7.30 0.53 -8.62
C LEU A 107 -8.76 0.06 -8.77
N TYR A 108 -9.22 -0.16 -9.99
CA TYR A 108 -10.53 -0.74 -10.29
C TYR A 108 -10.54 -1.56 -11.58
N LYS A 109 -11.52 -2.47 -11.74
CA LYS A 109 -11.56 -3.40 -12.89
C LYS A 109 -12.11 -2.75 -14.16
N LYS A 110 -13.42 -2.49 -14.23
CA LYS A 110 -14.06 -1.88 -15.41
C LYS A 110 -14.71 -0.55 -15.08
N ASN A 111 -15.57 -0.56 -14.07
CA ASN A 111 -16.42 0.57 -13.69
C ASN A 111 -16.01 1.11 -12.32
N TRP A 112 -15.74 2.41 -12.23
CA TRP A 112 -15.45 3.06 -10.95
C TRP A 112 -16.70 3.15 -10.07
N ARG A 113 -17.85 3.46 -10.68
CA ARG A 113 -19.13 3.54 -10.00
C ARG A 113 -19.63 2.15 -9.66
N LYS A 114 -20.09 2.01 -8.42
CA LYS A 114 -20.65 0.78 -7.89
C LYS A 114 -22.11 0.63 -8.27
N ASN A 115 -22.51 -0.59 -8.64
CA ASN A 115 -23.88 -0.90 -9.03
C ASN A 115 -24.71 -1.24 -7.78
N GLY A 116 -25.88 -0.61 -7.64
CA GLY A 116 -26.80 -0.80 -6.52
C GLY A 116 -26.89 0.40 -5.55
N LYS A 117 -28.08 0.63 -5.00
CA LYS A 117 -28.27 1.60 -3.91
C LYS A 117 -27.90 0.93 -2.59
N LYS A 118 -26.85 1.42 -1.93
CA LYS A 118 -26.49 1.01 -0.56
C LYS A 118 -26.41 2.22 0.34
N ILE A 119 -26.80 2.02 1.60
CA ILE A 119 -26.63 3.01 2.67
C ILE A 119 -25.14 3.09 2.97
N SER A 120 -24.64 4.30 3.18
CA SER A 120 -23.23 4.55 3.47
C SER A 120 -23.05 4.75 4.97
N ASP A 121 -22.22 3.92 5.60
CA ASP A 121 -21.96 3.97 7.05
C ASP A 121 -20.86 4.97 7.44
N ILE A 122 -20.62 5.99 6.61
CA ILE A 122 -19.56 6.97 6.82
C ILE A 122 -20.16 8.31 7.20
N THR A 123 -19.57 8.96 8.19
CA THR A 123 -19.94 10.32 8.56
C THR A 123 -19.40 11.34 7.54
N LYS A 124 -19.96 12.56 7.54
CA LYS A 124 -19.48 13.65 6.67
C LYS A 124 -18.00 13.99 6.92
N SER A 125 -17.56 13.97 8.18
CA SER A 125 -16.16 14.22 8.56
C SER A 125 -15.23 13.11 8.10
N GLU A 126 -15.63 11.84 8.26
CA GLU A 126 -14.88 10.69 7.73
C GLU A 126 -14.78 10.76 6.20
N PHE A 127 -15.86 11.11 5.50
CA PHE A 127 -15.82 11.26 4.05
C PHE A 127 -14.80 12.32 3.60
N ILE A 128 -14.81 13.50 4.22
CA ILE A 128 -13.84 14.57 3.90
C ILE A 128 -12.41 14.12 4.22
N ALA A 129 -12.19 13.47 5.37
CA ALA A 129 -10.87 13.01 5.78
C ALA A 129 -10.33 11.89 4.87
N TRP A 130 -11.16 10.94 4.46
CA TRP A 130 -10.73 9.75 3.72
C TRP A 130 -10.64 10.00 2.21
N THR A 131 -11.29 11.04 1.69
CA THR A 131 -11.11 11.49 0.30
C THR A 131 -9.88 12.36 0.10
N ASN A 132 -9.23 12.79 1.19
CA ASN A 132 -7.93 13.43 1.12
C ASN A 132 -6.86 12.42 0.68
N GLY A 133 -6.01 12.81 -0.27
CA GLY A 133 -4.91 11.99 -0.78
C GLY A 133 -3.75 11.82 0.19
N VAL A 134 -3.74 12.51 1.32
CA VAL A 134 -2.73 12.34 2.37
C VAL A 134 -3.40 11.91 3.66
N TRP A 135 -3.04 10.73 4.15
CA TRP A 135 -3.53 10.17 5.41
C TRP A 135 -2.43 10.17 6.45
N THR A 136 -2.69 10.79 7.60
CA THR A 136 -1.76 10.79 8.73
C THR A 136 -2.38 10.06 9.91
N PHE A 137 -1.82 8.91 10.28
CA PHE A 137 -2.18 8.14 11.48
C PHE A 137 -1.10 7.08 11.76
N ASN A 138 -0.93 6.72 13.03
CA ASN A 138 0.17 5.85 13.47
C ASN A 138 0.04 4.41 12.96
N GLY A 139 1.17 3.80 12.60
CA GLY A 139 1.28 2.37 12.34
C GLY A 139 1.07 1.52 13.60
N GLN A 140 0.81 0.21 13.41
CA GLN A 140 0.64 -0.74 14.51
C GLN A 140 1.99 -1.34 14.90
N SER A 141 2.32 -1.39 16.19
CA SER A 141 3.57 -2.04 16.64
C SER A 141 3.48 -3.56 16.55
N LYS A 142 4.62 -4.25 16.32
CA LYS A 142 4.69 -5.73 16.33
C LYS A 142 4.16 -6.33 17.64
N LYS A 143 4.48 -5.71 18.77
CA LYS A 143 4.00 -6.13 20.10
C LYS A 143 2.48 -5.94 20.22
N GLY A 144 1.96 -4.81 19.73
CA GLY A 144 0.52 -4.54 19.71
C GLY A 144 -0.27 -5.37 18.69
N ALA A 145 0.40 -6.07 17.77
CA ALA A 145 -0.21 -6.95 16.77
C ALA A 145 0.00 -8.44 17.06
N GLY A 146 0.33 -8.80 18.31
CA GLY A 146 0.54 -10.20 18.71
C GLY A 146 1.75 -10.88 18.05
N GLY A 147 2.75 -10.11 17.62
CA GLY A 147 3.96 -10.63 16.99
C GLY A 147 3.90 -10.73 15.46
N HIS A 148 2.86 -10.20 14.81
CA HIS A 148 2.74 -10.24 13.35
C HIS A 148 3.94 -9.55 12.65
N PRO A 149 4.55 -10.16 11.62
CA PRO A 149 5.76 -9.64 10.99
C PRO A 149 5.55 -8.34 10.20
N ALA A 150 4.34 -8.12 9.69
CA ALA A 150 3.92 -6.92 8.95
C ALA A 150 2.60 -6.37 9.53
N PRO A 151 2.65 -5.65 10.66
CA PRO A 151 1.46 -5.14 11.34
C PRO A 151 0.96 -3.85 10.69
N PHE A 152 -0.36 -3.72 10.49
CA PHE A 152 -1.01 -2.47 10.07
C PHE A 152 -2.16 -2.14 11.04
N PRO A 153 -2.47 -0.85 11.27
CA PRO A 153 -3.55 -0.46 12.17
C PRO A 153 -4.91 -0.76 11.55
N VAL A 154 -5.91 -1.08 12.38
CA VAL A 154 -7.30 -1.35 11.94
C VAL A 154 -7.92 -0.16 11.20
N GLU A 155 -7.40 1.03 11.45
CA GLU A 155 -7.82 2.25 10.76
C GLU A 155 -7.55 2.19 9.24
N LEU A 156 -6.44 1.61 8.80
CA LEU A 156 -6.09 1.52 7.37
C LEU A 156 -7.16 0.78 6.54
N PRO A 157 -7.55 -0.48 6.86
CA PRO A 157 -8.62 -1.15 6.15
C PRO A 157 -9.99 -0.48 6.38
N LYS A 158 -10.21 0.18 7.53
CA LYS A 158 -11.45 0.95 7.77
C LYS A 158 -11.58 2.10 6.76
N ARG A 159 -10.52 2.88 6.53
CA ARG A 159 -10.52 3.97 5.54
C ARG A 159 -10.67 3.43 4.12
N CYS A 160 -10.04 2.31 3.80
CA CYS A 160 -10.22 1.63 2.51
C CYS A 160 -11.66 1.14 2.26
N LYS A 161 -12.55 1.13 3.25
CA LYS A 161 -13.99 0.86 3.03
C LYS A 161 -14.65 1.91 2.14
N ILE A 162 -14.16 3.16 2.08
CA ILE A 162 -14.68 4.13 1.10
C ILE A 162 -14.46 3.66 -0.34
N VAL A 163 -13.39 2.89 -0.55
CA VAL A 163 -13.10 2.20 -1.80
C VAL A 163 -13.99 0.96 -1.92
N ARG A 164 -14.21 0.18 -0.87
CA ARG A 164 -15.06 -1.02 -0.89
C ARG A 164 -16.53 -0.73 -0.53
N SER A 165 -17.41 -0.57 -1.53
CA SER A 165 -18.86 -0.48 -1.30
C SER A 165 -19.53 -1.86 -1.01
N GLU A 166 -19.04 -2.58 -0.03
CA GLU A 166 -19.76 -3.74 0.51
C GLU A 166 -20.10 -3.46 1.96
N ILE A 167 -21.30 -2.91 2.15
CA ILE A 167 -22.02 -2.93 3.42
C ILE A 167 -23.10 -4.01 3.27
N ASN A 168 -22.90 -5.10 4.01
CA ASN A 168 -23.86 -5.89 4.78
C ASN A 168 -23.02 -6.81 5.68
#